data_AF-A0A6G7X1I4-F1
#
_entry.id   AF-A0A6G7X1I4-F1
#
_cell.length_a   1.000
_cell.length_b   1.000
_cell.length_c   1.000
_cell.angle_alpha   90.00
_cell.angle_beta   90.00
_cell.angle_gamma   90.00
#
_symmetry.space_group_name_H-M   'P 1'
#
loop_
_entity.id
_entity.type
_entity.pdbx_description
1 polymer ?
#
loop_
_entity_poly.entity_id
_entity_poly.type
_entity_poly.pdbx_seq_one_letter_code
_entity_poly.pdbx_strand_id
1 'polypeptide(L)'
;MEKRYWYVILGLIVFELFALKIEAQQVVIGSTNTSQTGALLALKSESNGTAKQGILYPRVALQSLTELEPCVANATDIDKNNHIGLLVYNVAEVGLDIQKGTYLWIGKRWVPLSIIAEEGN
;
A
#
# COMPACT_ATOMS: atom_id res chain seq x y z
N MET A 1 -18.12 -38.24 -36.03
CA MET A 1 -17.79 -36.91 -35.46
C MET A 1 -16.59 -36.37 -36.22
N GLU A 2 -16.73 -35.24 -36.94
CA GLU A 2 -15.67 -34.75 -37.83
C GLU A 2 -14.47 -34.18 -37.06
N LYS A 3 -13.26 -34.27 -37.62
CA LYS A 3 -12.02 -33.72 -37.03
C LYS A 3 -12.13 -32.23 -36.65
N ARG A 4 -12.99 -31.47 -37.33
CA ARG A 4 -13.31 -30.06 -37.04
C ARG A 4 -13.87 -29.83 -35.64
N TYR A 5 -14.67 -30.75 -35.10
CA TYR A 5 -15.25 -30.60 -33.76
C TYR A 5 -14.19 -30.68 -32.66
N TRP A 6 -13.14 -31.49 -32.87
CA TRP A 6 -12.03 -31.61 -31.91
C TRP A 6 -11.25 -30.31 -31.77
N TYR A 7 -11.04 -29.56 -32.86
CA TYR A 7 -10.35 -28.27 -32.79
C TYR A 7 -11.18 -27.19 -32.08
N VAL A 8 -12.51 -27.21 -32.25
CA VAL A 8 -13.42 -26.30 -31.54
C VAL A 8 -13.45 -26.63 -30.04
N ILE A 9 -13.54 -27.91 -29.68
CA ILE A 9 -13.50 -28.37 -28.29
C ILE A 9 -12.15 -28.00 -27.65
N LEU A 10 -11.03 -28.22 -28.36
CA LEU A 10 -9.70 -27.85 -27.89
C LEU A 10 -9.59 -26.33 -27.66
N GLY A 11 -10.12 -25.52 -28.58
CA GLY A 11 -10.13 -24.06 -28.44
C GLY A 11 -10.94 -23.57 -27.23
N LEU A 12 -12.09 -24.20 -26.95
CA LEU A 12 -12.91 -23.89 -25.78
C LEU A 12 -12.22 -24.24 -24.46
N ILE A 13 -11.54 -25.41 -24.40
CA ILE A 13 -10.76 -25.82 -23.23
C ILE A 13 -9.60 -24.85 -22.96
N VAL A 14 -8.88 -24.41 -24.01
CA VAL A 14 -7.79 -23.44 -23.87
C VAL A 14 -8.31 -22.07 -23.41
N PHE A 15 -9.48 -21.66 -23.88
CA PHE A 15 -10.12 -20.40 -23.47
C PHE A 15 -10.54 -20.44 -21.99
N GLU A 16 -11.12 -21.53 -21.50
CA GLU A 16 -11.44 -21.71 -20.08
C GLU A 16 -10.19 -21.73 -19.19
N LEU A 17 -9.10 -22.37 -19.64
CA LEU A 17 -7.82 -22.38 -18.90
C LEU A 17 -7.19 -20.98 -18.81
N PHE A 18 -7.38 -20.13 -19.82
CA PHE A 18 -6.89 -18.75 -19.82
C PHE A 18 -7.77 -17.80 -18.99
N ALA A 19 -9.04 -18.16 -18.78
CA ALA A 19 -9.98 -17.39 -17.97
C ALA A 19 -9.87 -17.66 -16.45
N LEU A 20 -9.00 -18.59 -16.02
CA LEU A 20 -8.70 -18.79 -14.61
C LEU A 20 -8.06 -17.52 -14.03
N LYS A 21 -8.75 -16.94 -13.04
CA LYS A 21 -8.43 -15.63 -12.50
C LYS A 21 -7.05 -15.62 -11.85
N ILE A 22 -6.23 -14.66 -12.27
CA ILE A 22 -5.09 -14.20 -11.50
C ILE A 22 -5.67 -13.50 -10.26
N GLU A 23 -5.82 -14.23 -9.16
CA GLU A 23 -6.15 -13.60 -7.88
C GLU A 23 -4.99 -12.70 -7.44
N ALA A 24 -5.31 -11.64 -6.69
CA ALA A 24 -4.36 -10.62 -6.24
C ALA A 24 -3.15 -11.29 -5.57
N GLN A 25 -2.04 -11.36 -6.31
CA GLN A 25 -0.84 -12.03 -5.88
C GLN A 25 -0.22 -11.22 -4.73
N GLN A 26 0.04 -11.86 -3.59
CA GLN A 26 0.78 -11.25 -2.50
C GLN A 26 2.18 -10.90 -3.01
N VAL A 27 2.61 -9.66 -2.76
CA VAL A 27 3.92 -9.19 -3.19
C VAL A 27 4.91 -9.45 -2.06
N VAL A 28 5.82 -10.40 -2.27
CA VAL A 28 6.98 -10.60 -1.40
C VAL A 28 8.19 -10.02 -2.12
N ILE A 29 8.83 -9.01 -1.52
CA ILE A 29 10.05 -8.41 -2.05
C ILE A 29 11.23 -8.87 -1.18
N GLY A 30 12.24 -9.43 -1.84
CA GLY A 30 13.52 -9.83 -1.22
C GLY A 30 13.60 -11.29 -0.77
N SER A 31 12.54 -12.09 -0.93
CA SER A 31 12.48 -13.49 -0.48
C SER A 31 11.62 -14.35 -1.41
N THR A 32 12.01 -15.61 -1.62
CA THR A 32 11.22 -16.61 -2.36
C THR A 32 10.16 -17.29 -1.50
N ASN A 33 10.17 -17.06 -0.19
CA ASN A 33 9.17 -17.61 0.74
C ASN A 33 7.83 -16.89 0.58
N THR A 34 6.73 -17.62 0.78
CA THR A 34 5.38 -17.07 0.75
C THR A 34 5.17 -15.95 1.79
N SER A 35 4.31 -14.98 1.47
CA SER A 35 3.95 -13.91 2.40
C SER A 35 3.23 -14.50 3.61
N GLN A 36 3.27 -13.79 4.74
CA GLN A 36 2.46 -14.19 5.91
C GLN A 36 0.97 -14.03 5.56
N THR A 37 0.14 -14.96 6.03
CA THR A 37 -1.32 -14.87 5.87
C THR A 37 -1.82 -13.54 6.44
N GLY A 38 -2.55 -12.77 5.62
CA GLY A 38 -3.07 -11.45 5.97
C GLY A 38 -2.20 -10.26 5.54
N ALA A 39 -0.97 -10.49 5.04
CA ALA A 39 -0.12 -9.42 4.52
C ALA A 39 -0.14 -9.36 2.98
N LEU A 40 -0.63 -8.25 2.42
CA LEU A 40 -0.60 -7.99 0.98
C LEU A 40 0.82 -7.71 0.47
N LEU A 41 1.64 -7.03 1.27
CA LEU A 41 3.04 -6.71 1.00
C LEU A 41 3.90 -7.20 2.17
N ALA A 42 4.87 -8.06 1.88
CA ALA A 42 5.89 -8.47 2.84
C ALA A 42 7.28 -8.13 2.31
N LEU A 43 8.06 -7.42 3.15
CA LEU A 43 9.45 -7.06 2.86
C LEU A 43 10.36 -7.90 3.76
N LYS A 44 11.00 -8.89 3.16
CA LYS A 44 11.88 -9.83 3.86
C LYS A 44 13.10 -10.05 2.99
N SER A 45 14.29 -9.73 3.48
CA SER A 45 15.56 -9.96 2.76
C SER A 45 16.45 -11.02 3.41
N GLU A 46 16.09 -11.47 4.61
CA GLU A 46 16.85 -12.43 5.41
C GLU A 46 16.05 -13.72 5.61
N SER A 47 16.75 -14.84 5.78
CA SER A 47 16.14 -16.18 5.90
C SER A 47 15.28 -16.35 7.16
N ASN A 48 15.50 -15.54 8.19
CA ASN A 48 14.69 -15.49 9.41
C ASN A 48 13.41 -14.65 9.27
N GLY A 49 13.12 -14.14 8.07
CA GLY A 49 11.94 -13.31 7.80
C GLY A 49 12.09 -11.84 8.19
N THR A 50 13.31 -11.38 8.47
CA THR A 50 13.61 -9.96 8.71
C THR A 50 14.13 -9.27 7.44
N ALA A 51 14.31 -7.96 7.52
CA ALA A 51 14.93 -7.17 6.46
C ALA A 51 15.91 -6.14 7.05
N LYS A 52 17.01 -5.87 6.34
CA LYS A 52 17.95 -4.79 6.67
C LYS A 52 17.54 -3.43 6.10
N GLN A 53 16.56 -3.43 5.21
CA GLN A 53 16.04 -2.25 4.52
C GLN A 53 14.57 -2.05 4.90
N GLY A 54 14.16 -0.79 4.99
CA GLY A 54 12.79 -0.39 5.29
C GLY A 54 12.02 0.10 4.06
N ILE A 55 10.82 0.63 4.31
CA ILE A 55 10.01 1.32 3.29
C ILE A 55 10.39 2.79 3.30
N LEU A 56 10.75 3.32 2.12
CA LEU A 56 10.87 4.75 1.93
C LEU A 56 9.50 5.31 1.51
N TYR A 57 8.84 6.04 2.41
CA TYR A 57 7.57 6.70 2.09
C TYR A 57 7.77 7.90 1.16
N PRO A 58 6.76 8.26 0.35
CA PRO A 58 6.76 9.50 -0.41
C PRO A 58 7.07 10.69 0.49
N ARG A 59 8.06 11.50 0.08
CA ARG A 59 8.49 12.70 0.81
C ARG A 59 7.65 13.88 0.34
N VAL A 60 6.83 14.45 1.22
CA VAL A 60 5.91 15.54 0.90
C VAL A 60 6.08 16.69 1.90
N ALA A 61 5.73 17.90 1.50
CA ALA A 61 5.75 19.08 2.36
C ALA A 61 4.32 19.44 2.75
N LEU A 62 3.87 18.98 3.93
CA LEU A 62 2.53 19.29 4.43
C LEU A 62 2.47 20.76 4.84
N GLN A 63 1.45 21.47 4.34
CA GLN A 63 1.16 22.86 4.71
C GLN A 63 -0.02 22.95 5.69
N SER A 64 -0.89 21.95 5.68
CA SER A 64 -2.06 21.85 6.55
C SER A 64 -2.24 20.40 7.00
N LEU A 65 -2.73 20.21 8.23
CA LEU A 65 -3.11 18.89 8.71
C LEU A 65 -4.51 18.48 8.24
N THR A 66 -5.37 19.40 7.80
CA THR A 66 -6.78 19.09 7.44
C THR A 66 -7.00 18.93 5.93
N GLU A 67 -5.99 19.25 5.14
CA GLU A 67 -6.03 19.11 3.69
C GLU A 67 -5.20 17.94 3.22
N LEU A 68 -5.68 17.26 2.18
CA LEU A 68 -4.96 16.14 1.55
C LEU A 68 -3.79 16.62 0.69
N GLU A 69 -3.63 17.95 0.54
CA GLU A 69 -2.51 18.57 -0.13
C GLU A 69 -1.19 18.30 0.62
N PRO A 70 -0.08 18.07 -0.11
CA PRO A 70 0.08 18.21 -1.56
C PRO A 70 -0.22 16.93 -2.35
N CYS A 71 -0.75 15.87 -1.71
CA CYS A 71 -0.96 14.58 -2.38
C CYS A 71 -2.09 14.65 -3.41
N VAL A 72 -3.17 15.36 -3.08
CA VAL A 72 -4.29 15.62 -3.98
C VAL A 72 -4.69 17.09 -3.84
N ALA A 73 -4.51 17.87 -4.90
CA ALA A 73 -4.90 19.28 -4.95
C ALA A 73 -6.43 19.42 -4.98
N ASN A 74 -6.98 20.40 -4.23
CA ASN A 74 -8.42 20.66 -4.17
C ASN A 74 -9.28 19.40 -3.85
N ALA A 75 -8.80 18.54 -2.95
CA ALA A 75 -9.45 17.27 -2.64
C ALA A 75 -10.89 17.45 -2.14
N THR A 76 -11.83 16.74 -2.77
CA THR A 76 -13.22 16.65 -2.32
C THR A 76 -13.35 15.72 -1.09
N ASP A 77 -14.51 15.71 -0.43
CA ASP A 77 -14.78 14.77 0.66
C ASP A 77 -14.70 13.29 0.19
N ILE A 78 -15.02 13.02 -1.07
CA ILE A 78 -14.88 11.69 -1.68
C ILE A 78 -13.40 11.33 -1.77
N ASP A 79 -12.56 12.26 -2.25
CA ASP A 79 -11.11 12.05 -2.32
C ASP A 79 -10.52 11.82 -0.93
N LYS A 80 -10.90 12.65 0.06
CA LYS A 80 -10.45 12.52 1.45
C LYS A 80 -10.78 11.14 2.02
N ASN A 81 -11.95 10.58 1.72
CA ASN A 81 -12.33 9.24 2.17
C ASN A 81 -11.60 8.12 1.43
N ASN A 82 -11.39 8.26 0.11
CA ASN A 82 -10.71 7.24 -0.69
C ASN A 82 -9.22 7.09 -0.37
N HIS A 83 -8.61 8.07 0.30
CA HIS A 83 -7.19 8.07 0.66
C HIS A 83 -6.92 7.73 2.13
N ILE A 84 -7.93 7.29 2.89
CA ILE A 84 -7.72 6.81 4.28
C ILE A 84 -6.68 5.68 4.27
N GLY A 85 -5.68 5.78 5.14
CA GLY A 85 -4.57 4.83 5.17
C GLY A 85 -3.31 5.29 4.44
N LEU A 86 -3.34 6.44 3.75
CA LEU A 86 -2.18 6.99 3.06
C LEU A 86 -1.08 7.37 4.06
N LEU A 87 0.13 6.86 3.81
CA LEU A 87 1.34 7.12 4.60
C LEU A 87 2.33 7.96 3.81
N VAL A 88 2.82 9.03 4.43
CA VAL A 88 3.82 9.92 3.85
C VAL A 88 4.86 10.32 4.87
N TYR A 89 6.05 10.69 4.41
CA TYR A 89 7.05 11.34 5.24
C TYR A 89 7.01 12.85 5.01
N ASN A 90 6.57 13.61 6.00
CA ASN A 90 6.54 15.06 5.97
C ASN A 90 7.96 15.63 6.15
N VAL A 91 8.37 16.50 5.22
CA VAL A 91 9.68 17.19 5.26
C VAL A 91 9.57 18.65 5.69
N ALA A 92 8.36 19.19 5.78
CA ALA A 92 8.12 20.58 6.17
C ALA A 92 7.95 20.74 7.69
N GLU A 93 8.29 21.92 8.20
CA GLU A 93 7.96 22.35 9.55
C GLU A 93 7.12 23.61 9.42
N VAL A 94 5.90 23.56 9.96
CA VAL A 94 4.94 24.67 9.88
C VAL A 94 4.39 24.89 11.28
N GLY A 95 4.84 25.97 11.93
CA GLY A 95 4.50 26.27 13.31
C GLY A 95 4.98 25.19 14.29
N LEU A 96 4.22 24.99 15.36
CA LEU A 96 4.49 23.93 16.36
C LEU A 96 3.76 22.63 16.04
N ASP A 97 2.72 22.67 15.20
CA ASP A 97 1.78 21.56 14.98
C ASP A 97 2.25 20.59 13.88
N ILE A 98 2.96 21.10 12.87
CA ILE A 98 3.48 20.29 11.76
C ILE A 98 5.00 20.20 11.92
N GLN A 99 5.45 18.99 12.26
CA GLN A 99 6.86 18.65 12.44
C GLN A 99 7.29 17.68 11.35
N LYS A 100 8.60 17.51 11.15
CA LYS A 100 9.11 16.44 10.28
C LYS A 100 8.78 15.08 10.87
N GLY A 101 8.37 14.14 10.02
CA GLY A 101 8.07 12.78 10.47
C GLY A 101 7.07 12.06 9.57
N THR A 102 6.71 10.84 9.96
CA THR A 102 5.71 10.05 9.23
C THR A 102 4.31 10.46 9.63
N TYR A 103 3.43 10.66 8.66
CA TYR A 103 2.02 10.99 8.88
C TYR A 103 1.11 9.97 8.19
N LEU A 104 0.00 9.68 8.87
CA LEU A 104 -1.10 8.85 8.39
C LEU A 104 -2.32 9.73 8.12
N TRP A 105 -2.91 9.60 6.94
CA TRP A 105 -4.20 10.21 6.65
C TRP A 105 -5.35 9.36 7.20
N ILE A 106 -6.19 9.95 8.06
CA ILE A 106 -7.34 9.27 8.69
C ILE A 106 -8.69 9.71 8.11
N GLY A 107 -8.71 10.36 6.94
CA GLY A 107 -9.94 10.80 6.26
C GLY A 107 -10.34 12.23 6.55
N LYS A 108 -9.89 12.78 7.68
CA LYS A 108 -10.18 14.17 8.09
C LYS A 108 -8.93 15.00 8.34
N ARG A 109 -7.86 14.35 8.79
CA ARG A 109 -6.60 15.01 9.08
C ARG A 109 -5.42 14.06 8.94
N TRP A 110 -4.24 14.64 8.80
CA TRP A 110 -2.96 13.98 9.00
C TRP A 110 -2.70 13.80 10.49
N VAL A 111 -2.29 12.58 10.87
CA VAL A 111 -1.91 12.22 12.24
C VAL A 111 -0.44 11.81 12.23
N PRO A 112 0.42 12.42 13.06
CA PRO A 112 1.81 11.97 13.16
C PRO A 112 1.86 10.57 13.78
N LEU A 113 2.67 9.69 13.17
CA LEU A 113 3.02 8.39 13.74
C LEU A 113 4.24 8.54 14.66
N SER A 114 4.09 9.29 15.75
CA SER A 114 5.08 9.34 16.82
C SER A 114 4.70 8.35 17.93
N ILE A 115 5.69 7.66 18.49
CA ILE A 115 5.50 6.83 19.68
C ILE A 115 5.17 7.75 20.85
N ILE A 116 4.04 7.49 21.51
CA ILE A 116 3.79 8.00 22.86
C ILE A 116 4.78 7.25 23.75
N ALA A 117 5.80 7.92 24.26
CA ALA A 117 6.60 7.34 25.33
C ALA A 117 5.64 7.13 26.52
N GLU A 118 5.44 5.89 26.94
CA GLU A 118 4.90 5.68 28.28
C GLU A 118 5.93 6.28 29.24
N GLU A 119 5.54 7.34 29.94
CA GLU A 119 6.29 7.78 31.12
C GLU A 119 6.25 6.62 32.11
N GLY A 120 7.37 5.89 32.18
CA GLY A 120 7.59 4.86 33.17
C GLY A 120 7.51 5.49 34.56
N ASN A 121 6.55 5.02 35.35
CA ASN A 121 6.48 5.25 36.79
C ASN A 121 7.33 4.21 37.52
#